data_AF-A0AA40CJ14-F1
#
_entry.id   AF-A0AA40CJ14-F1
#
_cell.length_a   1.000
_cell.length_b   1.000
_cell.length_c   1.000
_cell.angle_alpha   90.00
_cell.angle_beta   90.00
_cell.angle_gamma   90.00
#
_symmetry.space_group_name_H-M   'P 1'
#
loop_
_entity.id
_entity.type
_entity.pdbx_description
1 polymer ?
#
loop_
_entity_poly.entity_id
_entity_poly.type
_entity_poly.pdbx_seq_one_letter_code
_entity_poly.pdbx_strand_id
1 'polypeptide(L)'
;MVENSMPPYLIHYERNSPWPFTTQQGPPETPTSAFELIEVELEYFAMNYSITQHSLPSDQELQYEACCIIFGSEMLSRDPATPPSSWLRDLLMSSEEITNQARIRPMKSAAKSRFTHLKINGKDSIFEACNVEAQLREYADMPKLLGLDVGDDELQREACNIVRRLARELSWFVAITTSTRNPDSHVPTDEELQHQARWIMFDE
;
A
#
# COMPACT_ATOMS: atom_id res chain seq x y z
N MET A 1 25.33 -9.29 -27.38
CA MET A 1 26.08 -8.02 -27.38
C MET A 1 25.04 -6.92 -27.27
N VAL A 2 25.19 -6.06 -26.27
CA VAL A 2 24.22 -5.08 -25.78
C VAL A 2 24.05 -3.95 -26.80
N GLU A 3 22.81 -3.67 -27.20
CA GLU A 3 22.49 -2.42 -27.90
C GLU A 3 21.06 -1.95 -27.55
N ASN A 4 20.77 -1.88 -26.24
CA ASN A 4 19.66 -1.07 -25.71
C ASN A 4 20.23 0.26 -25.18
N SER A 5 21.03 0.94 -25.99
CA SER A 5 21.53 2.26 -25.64
C SER A 5 20.41 3.27 -25.83
N MET A 6 19.89 3.78 -24.71
CA MET A 6 18.94 4.88 -24.70
C MET A 6 19.49 6.02 -25.58
N PRO A 7 18.72 6.50 -26.58
CA PRO A 7 19.17 7.56 -27.47
C PRO A 7 19.63 8.79 -26.68
N PRO A 8 20.70 9.50 -27.09
CA PRO A 8 21.31 10.58 -26.30
C PRO A 8 20.34 11.70 -25.89
N TYR A 9 19.32 11.95 -26.69
CA TYR A 9 18.27 12.94 -26.39
C TYR A 9 17.29 12.47 -25.30
N LEU A 10 17.10 11.16 -25.14
CA LEU A 10 16.31 10.57 -24.05
C LEU A 10 17.06 10.52 -22.73
N ILE A 11 18.40 10.59 -22.72
CA ILE A 11 19.20 10.66 -21.48
C ILE A 11 19.02 12.02 -20.81
N HIS A 12 18.98 13.10 -21.57
CA HIS A 12 18.66 14.43 -21.02
C HIS A 12 17.22 14.50 -20.51
N TYR A 13 16.30 13.81 -21.19
CA TYR A 13 14.92 13.69 -20.73
C TYR A 13 14.83 12.84 -19.47
N GLU A 14 15.49 11.68 -19.40
CA GLU A 14 15.57 10.82 -18.21
C GLU A 14 16.20 11.56 -17.01
N ARG A 15 17.32 12.24 -17.23
CA ARG A 15 18.07 12.92 -16.17
C ARG A 15 17.35 14.15 -15.59
N ASN A 16 16.46 14.76 -16.38
CA ASN A 16 15.63 15.89 -15.97
C ASN A 16 14.16 15.48 -15.75
N SER A 17 13.84 14.22 -16.02
CA SER A 17 12.53 13.65 -15.78
C SER A 17 12.48 13.28 -14.31
N PRO A 18 11.38 13.60 -13.61
CA PRO A 18 11.13 13.04 -12.29
C PRO A 18 11.07 11.49 -12.31
N TRP A 19 10.96 10.89 -13.50
CA TRP A 19 10.78 9.45 -13.77
C TRP A 19 11.87 8.90 -14.69
N PRO A 20 12.92 8.23 -14.18
CA PRO A 20 13.90 7.54 -15.02
C PRO A 20 13.34 6.22 -15.55
N PHE A 21 13.71 5.85 -16.79
CA PHE A 21 13.24 4.62 -17.43
C PHE A 21 13.98 3.40 -16.83
N THR A 22 13.55 2.93 -15.66
CA THR A 22 14.12 1.75 -15.00
C THR A 22 13.24 0.52 -15.16
N THR A 23 13.86 -0.65 -15.29
CA THR A 23 13.17 -1.95 -15.32
C THR A 23 12.73 -2.43 -13.93
N GLN A 24 13.11 -1.72 -12.86
CA GLN A 24 12.70 -2.05 -11.49
C GLN A 24 11.37 -1.39 -11.09
N GLN A 25 10.89 -0.39 -11.84
CA GLN A 25 9.69 0.38 -11.53
C GLN A 25 8.66 0.16 -12.66
N GLY A 26 7.48 -0.35 -12.29
CA GLY A 26 6.34 -0.41 -13.20
C GLY A 26 5.81 0.99 -13.54
N PRO A 27 4.82 1.11 -14.45
CA PRO A 27 4.19 2.38 -14.78
C PRO A 27 3.74 3.13 -13.51
N PRO A 28 3.89 4.47 -13.47
CA PRO A 28 3.64 5.32 -12.29
C PRO A 28 2.20 5.33 -11.75
N GLU A 29 1.29 4.52 -12.27
CA GLU A 29 -0.13 4.53 -11.89
C GLU A 29 -0.54 3.33 -11.04
N THR A 30 0.39 2.41 -10.73
CA THR A 30 0.06 1.16 -10.03
C THR A 30 0.66 1.10 -8.63
N PRO A 31 -0.10 0.62 -7.61
CA PRO A 31 0.41 0.43 -6.26
C PRO A 31 1.71 -0.38 -6.25
N THR A 32 2.68 0.08 -5.46
CA THR A 32 4.03 -0.49 -5.39
C THR A 32 4.21 -1.44 -4.21
N SER A 33 3.36 -1.32 -3.19
CA SER A 33 3.37 -2.15 -1.98
C SER A 33 1.98 -2.69 -1.62
N ALA A 34 1.94 -3.75 -0.79
CA ALA A 34 0.69 -4.29 -0.27
C ALA A 34 -0.07 -3.24 0.54
N PHE A 35 0.65 -2.46 1.35
CA PHE A 35 0.06 -1.43 2.20
C PHE A 35 -0.66 -0.38 1.36
N GLU A 36 0.02 0.19 0.37
CA GLU A 36 -0.52 1.20 -0.54
C GLU A 36 -1.74 0.67 -1.33
N LEU A 37 -1.66 -0.56 -1.84
CA LEU A 37 -2.77 -1.18 -2.57
C LEU A 37 -4.00 -1.32 -1.69
N ILE A 38 -3.81 -1.81 -0.46
CA ILE A 38 -4.92 -2.02 0.49
C ILE A 38 -5.48 -0.68 0.96
N GLU A 39 -4.63 0.30 1.24
CA GLU A 39 -5.02 1.65 1.66
C GLU A 39 -5.92 2.31 0.60
N VAL A 40 -5.48 2.37 -0.65
CA VAL A 40 -6.25 2.98 -1.75
C VAL A 40 -7.58 2.25 -1.99
N GLU A 41 -7.60 0.92 -1.93
CA GLU A 41 -8.85 0.15 -2.07
C GLU A 41 -9.82 0.39 -0.91
N LEU A 42 -9.31 0.51 0.33
CA LEU A 42 -10.13 0.80 1.50
C LEU A 42 -10.67 2.23 1.50
N GLU A 43 -9.87 3.20 1.05
CA GLU A 43 -10.32 4.58 0.82
C GLU A 43 -11.43 4.64 -0.22
N TYR A 44 -11.23 3.99 -1.37
CA TYR A 44 -12.24 3.89 -2.41
C TYR A 44 -13.55 3.23 -1.92
N PHE A 45 -13.42 2.16 -1.14
CA PHE A 45 -14.56 1.52 -0.49
C PHE A 45 -15.28 2.48 0.47
N ALA A 46 -14.55 3.17 1.36
CA ALA A 46 -15.13 4.09 2.32
C ALA A 46 -15.86 5.26 1.65
N MET A 47 -15.30 5.80 0.56
CA MET A 47 -15.94 6.83 -0.26
C MET A 47 -17.27 6.33 -0.82
N ASN A 48 -17.29 5.17 -1.49
CA ASN A 48 -18.51 4.60 -2.05
C ASN A 48 -19.54 4.20 -0.99
N TYR A 49 -19.08 3.68 0.13
CA TYR A 49 -19.90 3.34 1.28
C TYR A 49 -20.62 4.59 1.81
N SER A 50 -19.89 5.70 1.98
CA SER A 50 -20.47 6.97 2.44
C SER A 50 -21.50 7.56 1.48
N ILE A 51 -21.28 7.43 0.17
CA ILE A 51 -22.23 7.88 -0.86
C ILE A 51 -23.53 7.05 -0.81
N THR A 52 -23.40 5.75 -0.57
CA THR A 52 -24.53 4.81 -0.63
C THR A 52 -25.32 4.73 0.68
N GLN A 53 -24.62 4.71 1.81
CA GLN A 53 -25.20 4.49 3.15
C GLN A 53 -25.36 5.78 3.95
N HIS A 54 -24.79 6.90 3.48
CA HIS A 54 -24.76 8.17 4.19
C HIS A 54 -24.12 8.10 5.59
N SER A 55 -23.22 7.14 5.81
CA SER A 55 -22.43 6.98 7.03
C SER A 55 -21.01 6.50 6.72
N LEU A 56 -20.10 6.61 7.68
CA LEU A 56 -18.77 6.01 7.58
C LEU A 56 -18.87 4.50 7.85
N PRO A 57 -18.04 3.68 7.18
CA PRO A 57 -17.95 2.26 7.50
C PRO A 57 -17.37 2.07 8.92
N SER A 58 -17.88 1.07 9.62
CA SER A 58 -17.34 0.62 10.90
C SER A 58 -16.00 -0.12 10.71
N ASP A 59 -15.23 -0.25 11.80
CA ASP A 59 -13.96 -1.00 11.80
C ASP A 59 -14.15 -2.45 11.29
N GLN A 60 -15.28 -3.07 11.61
CA GLN A 60 -15.61 -4.42 11.15
C GLN A 60 -15.86 -4.47 9.63
N GLU A 61 -16.49 -3.44 9.07
CA GLU A 61 -16.74 -3.35 7.63
C GLU A 61 -15.46 -3.05 6.85
N LEU A 62 -14.59 -2.20 7.40
CA LEU A 62 -13.25 -1.96 6.85
C LEU A 62 -12.40 -3.23 6.89
N GLN A 63 -12.41 -3.96 8.01
CA GLN A 63 -11.69 -5.24 8.13
C GLN A 63 -12.25 -6.29 7.17
N TYR A 64 -13.58 -6.37 7.02
CA TYR A 64 -14.22 -7.26 6.04
C TYR A 64 -13.76 -6.95 4.61
N GLU A 65 -13.73 -5.67 4.24
CA GLU A 65 -13.29 -5.28 2.91
C GLU A 65 -11.79 -5.53 2.71
N ALA A 66 -10.95 -5.29 3.73
CA ALA A 66 -9.53 -5.65 3.71
C ALA A 66 -9.33 -7.16 3.45
N CYS A 67 -10.07 -8.03 4.14
CA CYS A 67 -10.05 -9.46 3.88
C CYS A 67 -10.48 -9.78 2.44
N CYS A 68 -11.50 -9.10 1.90
CA CYS A 68 -11.94 -9.28 0.52
C CYS A 68 -10.90 -8.85 -0.52
N ILE A 69 -10.14 -7.79 -0.24
CA ILE A 69 -9.02 -7.32 -1.07
C ILE A 69 -7.93 -8.39 -1.08
N ILE A 70 -7.56 -8.90 0.10
CA ILE A 70 -6.53 -9.94 0.27
C ILE A 70 -6.92 -11.20 -0.50
N PHE A 71 -8.10 -11.78 -0.25
CA PHE A 71 -8.55 -12.98 -0.98
C PHE A 71 -8.67 -12.75 -2.48
N GLY A 72 -9.12 -11.55 -2.89
CA GLY A 72 -9.18 -11.16 -4.29
C GLY A 72 -7.80 -11.19 -4.96
N SER A 73 -6.77 -10.69 -4.27
CA SER A 73 -5.39 -10.72 -4.77
C SER A 73 -4.81 -12.14 -4.83
N GLU A 74 -5.11 -13.00 -3.86
CA GLU A 74 -4.61 -14.39 -3.82
C GLU A 74 -5.15 -15.24 -4.96
N MET A 75 -6.40 -15.01 -5.37
CA MET A 75 -7.01 -15.68 -6.51
C MET A 75 -6.30 -15.35 -7.84
N LEU A 76 -5.55 -14.23 -7.89
CA LEU A 76 -4.76 -13.82 -9.05
C LEU A 76 -3.30 -14.31 -8.98
N SER A 77 -2.86 -14.81 -7.82
CA SER A 77 -1.53 -15.39 -7.60
C SER A 77 -1.43 -16.74 -8.29
N ARG A 78 -0.27 -17.06 -8.86
CA ARG A 78 -0.03 -18.36 -9.50
C ARG A 78 0.30 -19.45 -8.50
N ASP A 79 0.91 -19.10 -7.36
CA ASP A 79 1.28 -20.05 -6.31
C ASP A 79 0.59 -19.74 -4.97
N PRO A 80 -0.65 -20.25 -4.75
CA PRO A 80 -1.36 -20.07 -3.49
C PRO A 80 -0.85 -21.00 -2.38
N ALA A 81 0.12 -21.89 -2.63
CA ALA A 81 0.49 -22.94 -1.68
C ALA A 81 1.34 -22.43 -0.51
N THR A 82 2.08 -21.33 -0.70
CA THR A 82 2.89 -20.69 0.35
C THR A 82 2.71 -19.18 0.32
N PRO A 83 1.72 -18.61 1.05
CA PRO A 83 1.59 -17.18 1.14
C PRO A 83 2.84 -16.58 1.81
N PRO A 84 3.41 -15.49 1.27
CA PRO A 84 4.56 -14.84 1.88
C PRO A 84 4.19 -14.25 3.25
N SER A 85 5.14 -14.31 4.18
CA SER A 85 4.98 -13.79 5.55
C SER A 85 4.73 -12.28 5.54
N SER A 86 3.67 -11.83 6.21
CA SER A 86 3.41 -10.41 6.42
C SER A 86 2.58 -10.21 7.68
N TRP A 87 3.14 -9.55 8.68
CA TRP A 87 2.42 -9.20 9.90
C TRP A 87 1.21 -8.29 9.62
N LEU A 88 1.25 -7.50 8.54
CA LEU A 88 0.13 -6.67 8.10
C LEU A 88 -1.06 -7.55 7.66
N ARG A 89 -0.78 -8.61 6.90
CA ARG A 89 -1.79 -9.59 6.51
C ARG A 89 -2.39 -10.24 7.76
N ASP A 90 -1.54 -10.70 8.68
CA ASP A 90 -1.97 -11.39 9.89
C ASP A 90 -2.83 -10.47 10.78
N LEU A 91 -2.48 -9.19 10.86
CA LEU A 91 -3.24 -8.17 11.57
C LEU A 91 -4.62 -7.95 10.94
N LEU A 92 -4.69 -7.76 9.62
CA LEU A 92 -5.94 -7.52 8.90
C LEU A 92 -6.88 -8.74 8.97
N MET A 93 -6.32 -9.96 8.97
CA MET A 93 -7.05 -11.22 9.05
C MET A 93 -7.20 -11.76 10.48
N SER A 94 -6.93 -10.93 11.50
CA SER A 94 -6.92 -11.35 12.90
C SER A 94 -8.28 -11.85 13.44
N SER A 95 -9.40 -11.38 12.89
CA SER A 95 -10.74 -11.92 13.23
C SER A 95 -11.08 -13.10 12.32
N GLU A 96 -11.25 -14.28 12.92
CA GLU A 96 -11.63 -15.48 12.20
C GLU A 96 -13.05 -15.39 11.64
N GLU A 97 -13.97 -14.76 12.36
CA GLU A 97 -15.37 -14.57 11.94
C GLU A 97 -15.44 -13.72 10.67
N ILE A 98 -14.78 -12.57 10.66
CA ILE A 98 -14.76 -11.64 9.52
C ILE A 98 -14.04 -12.28 8.33
N THR A 99 -12.92 -12.94 8.58
CA THR A 99 -12.14 -13.64 7.55
C THR A 99 -12.97 -14.75 6.89
N ASN A 100 -13.68 -15.55 7.67
CA ASN A 100 -14.55 -16.61 7.15
C ASN A 100 -15.73 -16.05 6.34
N GLN A 101 -16.32 -14.93 6.77
CA GLN A 101 -17.36 -14.24 6.03
C GLN A 101 -16.85 -13.70 4.69
N ALA A 102 -15.66 -13.06 4.68
CA ALA A 102 -15.06 -12.50 3.48
C ALA A 102 -14.73 -13.59 2.44
N ARG A 103 -14.26 -14.76 2.89
CA ARG A 103 -13.91 -15.91 2.03
C ARG A 103 -15.06 -16.43 1.18
N ILE A 104 -16.31 -16.29 1.64
CA ILE A 104 -17.50 -16.82 0.97
C ILE A 104 -18.08 -15.82 -0.05
N ARG A 105 -17.55 -14.59 -0.12
CA ARG A 105 -18.09 -13.52 -0.99
C ARG A 105 -18.03 -13.90 -2.48
N PRO A 106 -19.14 -13.80 -3.23
CA PRO A 106 -19.14 -14.10 -4.67
C PRO A 106 -18.25 -13.14 -5.49
N MET A 107 -17.30 -13.69 -6.25
CA MET A 107 -16.29 -12.97 -7.04
C MET A 107 -16.86 -11.87 -7.97
N LYS A 108 -18.02 -12.13 -8.59
CA LYS A 108 -18.67 -11.17 -9.51
C LYS A 108 -19.17 -9.90 -8.83
N SER A 109 -19.40 -9.96 -7.51
CA SER A 109 -19.74 -8.81 -6.69
C SER A 109 -18.49 -8.02 -6.31
N ALA A 110 -17.41 -8.72 -5.98
CA ALA A 110 -16.12 -8.11 -5.63
C ALA A 110 -15.49 -7.36 -6.81
N ALA A 111 -15.44 -7.96 -8.00
CA ALA A 111 -14.77 -7.38 -9.18
C ALA A 111 -15.42 -6.08 -9.72
N LYS A 112 -16.70 -5.83 -9.42
CA LYS A 112 -17.41 -4.61 -9.87
C LYS A 112 -17.11 -3.37 -9.01
N SER A 113 -16.48 -3.56 -7.86
CA SER A 113 -16.26 -2.53 -6.85
C SER A 113 -14.77 -2.26 -6.58
N ARG A 114 -13.86 -2.78 -7.42
CA ARG A 114 -12.42 -2.59 -7.25
C ARG A 114 -11.92 -1.33 -7.94
N PHE A 115 -11.03 -0.63 -7.27
CA PHE A 115 -10.33 0.53 -7.83
C PHE A 115 -9.15 0.10 -8.71
N THR A 116 -8.47 -0.96 -8.31
CA THR A 116 -7.23 -1.49 -8.91
C THR A 116 -7.38 -2.94 -9.37
N HIS A 117 -6.37 -3.45 -10.08
CA HIS A 117 -6.31 -4.86 -10.49
C HIS A 117 -5.92 -5.84 -9.36
N LEU A 118 -5.81 -5.38 -8.10
CA LEU A 118 -5.40 -6.20 -6.94
C LEU A 118 -4.09 -6.98 -7.15
N LYS A 119 -3.17 -6.38 -7.92
CA LYS A 119 -1.88 -6.99 -8.26
C LYS A 119 -0.80 -5.92 -8.34
N ILE A 120 0.37 -6.24 -7.81
CA ILE A 120 1.57 -5.40 -7.94
C ILE A 120 2.37 -5.89 -9.14
N ASN A 121 2.80 -4.95 -9.98
CA ASN A 121 3.57 -5.26 -11.17
C ASN A 121 4.89 -5.96 -10.81
N GLY A 122 5.15 -7.10 -11.45
CA GLY A 122 6.37 -7.89 -11.21
C GLY A 122 6.34 -8.78 -9.97
N LYS A 123 5.24 -8.81 -9.20
CA LYS A 123 5.05 -9.71 -8.05
C LYS A 123 3.96 -10.74 -8.32
N ASP A 124 4.12 -11.95 -7.79
CA ASP A 124 3.04 -12.96 -7.84
C ASP A 124 1.99 -12.68 -6.77
N SER A 125 2.44 -12.39 -5.56
CA SER A 125 1.61 -12.00 -4.41
C SER A 125 1.85 -10.55 -4.03
N ILE A 126 0.79 -9.83 -3.62
CA ILE A 126 0.93 -8.44 -3.15
C ILE A 126 1.84 -8.35 -1.92
N PHE A 127 1.92 -9.42 -1.13
CA PHE A 127 2.76 -9.51 0.07
C PHE A 127 4.17 -10.06 -0.22
N GLU A 128 4.53 -10.32 -1.48
CA GLU A 128 5.88 -10.73 -1.84
C GLU A 128 6.88 -9.60 -1.54
N ALA A 129 7.95 -9.94 -0.80
CA ALA A 129 8.92 -8.97 -0.28
C ALA A 129 8.23 -7.77 0.39
N CYS A 130 7.33 -8.05 1.34
CA CYS A 130 6.55 -7.05 2.03
C CYS A 130 7.45 -6.05 2.77
N ASN A 131 7.35 -4.77 2.42
CA ASN A 131 8.17 -3.68 2.98
C ASN A 131 7.96 -3.51 4.48
N VAL A 132 6.70 -3.52 4.94
CA VAL A 132 6.39 -3.37 6.37
C VAL A 132 6.88 -4.55 7.19
N GLU A 133 6.89 -5.76 6.61
CA GLU A 133 7.47 -6.95 7.23
C GLU A 133 8.99 -6.82 7.34
N ALA A 134 9.66 -6.37 6.27
CA ALA A 134 11.10 -6.17 6.25
C ALA A 134 11.54 -5.14 7.30
N GLN A 135 10.85 -4.00 7.39
CA GLN A 135 11.16 -2.94 8.37
C GLN A 135 11.02 -3.43 9.81
N LEU A 136 9.92 -4.13 10.14
CA LEU A 136 9.72 -4.65 11.49
C LEU A 136 10.74 -5.73 11.85
N ARG A 137 11.12 -6.57 10.87
CA ARG A 137 12.15 -7.60 11.06
C ARG A 137 13.53 -7.00 11.28
N GLU A 138 13.90 -5.98 10.51
CA GLU A 138 15.15 -5.25 10.69
C GLU A 138 15.22 -4.62 12.08
N TYR A 139 14.14 -3.97 12.53
CA TYR A 139 14.03 -3.46 13.89
C TYR A 139 14.21 -4.56 14.95
N ALA A 140 13.57 -5.71 14.75
CA ALA A 140 13.65 -6.82 15.69
C ALA A 140 15.02 -7.51 15.72
N ASP A 141 15.78 -7.48 14.62
CA ASP A 141 17.07 -8.15 14.52
C ASP A 141 18.22 -7.32 15.12
N MET A 142 18.12 -6.00 15.13
CA MET A 142 19.15 -5.12 15.69
C MET A 142 19.45 -5.38 17.18
N PRO A 143 18.46 -5.50 18.09
CA PRO A 143 18.70 -5.85 19.49
C PRO A 143 19.21 -7.28 19.66
N LYS A 144 18.79 -8.22 18.81
CA LYS A 144 19.25 -9.62 18.86
C LYS A 144 20.75 -9.74 18.58
N LEU A 145 21.33 -8.87 17.74
CA LEU A 145 22.77 -8.81 17.52
C LEU A 145 23.55 -8.45 18.80
N LEU A 146 22.90 -7.79 19.76
CA LEU A 146 23.45 -7.46 21.07
C LEU A 146 23.07 -8.48 22.16
N GLY A 147 22.39 -9.58 21.80
CA GLY A 147 21.88 -10.58 22.74
C GLY A 147 20.72 -10.10 23.59
N LEU A 148 20.05 -9.02 23.17
CA LEU A 148 18.84 -8.49 23.81
C LEU A 148 17.61 -9.09 23.14
N ASP A 149 16.56 -9.30 23.93
CA ASP A 149 15.25 -9.70 23.44
C ASP A 149 14.36 -8.47 23.26
N VAL A 150 13.53 -8.47 22.23
CA VAL A 150 12.63 -7.35 21.93
C VAL A 150 11.26 -7.68 22.51
N GLY A 151 10.77 -6.84 23.42
CA GLY A 151 9.46 -7.05 24.02
C GLY A 151 8.31 -6.80 23.04
N ASP A 152 7.18 -7.48 23.25
CA ASP A 152 5.97 -7.31 22.43
C ASP A 152 5.50 -5.85 22.38
N ASP A 153 5.60 -5.11 23.49
CA ASP A 153 5.24 -3.70 23.56
C ASP A 153 6.09 -2.83 22.61
N GLU A 154 7.38 -3.16 22.48
CA GLU A 154 8.29 -2.45 21.58
C GLU A 154 7.99 -2.79 20.12
N LEU A 155 7.72 -4.06 19.82
CA LEU A 155 7.30 -4.50 18.48
C LEU A 155 5.98 -3.84 18.07
N GLN A 156 4.98 -3.80 18.96
CA GLN A 156 3.70 -3.14 18.70
C GLN A 156 3.88 -1.64 18.46
N ARG A 157 4.73 -0.98 19.26
CA ARG A 157 5.04 0.44 19.10
C ARG A 157 5.70 0.70 17.74
N GLU A 158 6.64 -0.13 17.34
CA GLU A 158 7.33 0.05 16.07
C GLU A 158 6.43 -0.26 14.87
N ALA A 159 5.60 -1.31 14.95
CA ALA A 159 4.57 -1.58 13.95
C ALA A 159 3.62 -0.38 13.78
N CYS A 160 3.18 0.24 14.88
CA CYS A 160 2.40 1.47 14.84
C CYS A 160 3.17 2.63 14.18
N ASN A 161 4.48 2.76 14.43
CA ASN A 161 5.31 3.81 13.81
C ASN A 161 5.47 3.58 12.31
N ILE A 162 5.64 2.33 11.87
CA ILE A 162 5.71 1.95 10.46
C ILE A 162 4.42 2.35 9.75
N VAL A 163 3.25 1.96 10.28
CA VAL A 163 1.94 2.34 9.71
C VAL A 163 1.75 3.85 9.71
N ARG A 164 2.07 4.53 10.81
CA ARG A 164 1.91 5.99 10.90
C ARG A 164 2.83 6.75 9.96
N ARG A 165 4.06 6.28 9.73
CA ARG A 165 4.97 6.89 8.75
C ARG A 165 4.34 6.79 7.38
N LEU A 166 3.93 5.59 6.96
CA LEU A 166 3.28 5.35 5.68
C LEU A 166 1.97 6.15 5.51
N ALA A 167 1.13 6.26 6.54
CA ALA A 167 -0.12 7.02 6.48
C ALA A 167 0.06 8.56 6.58
N ARG A 168 1.15 9.04 7.20
CA ARG A 168 1.46 10.48 7.33
C ARG A 168 1.90 11.08 6.01
N GLU A 169 2.55 10.29 5.17
CA GLU A 169 3.03 10.67 3.85
C GLU A 169 1.86 11.23 3.01
N LEU A 170 0.72 10.54 3.01
CA LEU A 170 -0.48 10.95 2.28
C LEU A 170 -1.26 12.07 2.98
N SER A 171 -1.45 12.00 4.30
CA SER A 171 -2.24 12.99 5.04
C SER A 171 -1.57 14.36 5.20
N TRP A 172 -0.24 14.42 5.31
CA TRP A 172 0.51 15.68 5.37
C TRP A 172 0.37 16.48 4.08
N PHE A 173 0.40 15.79 2.93
CA PHE A 173 0.20 16.43 1.64
C PHE A 173 -1.17 17.10 1.53
N VAL A 174 -2.22 16.36 1.89
CA VAL A 174 -3.60 16.84 1.87
C VAL A 174 -3.78 18.04 2.78
N ALA A 175 -3.16 18.04 3.97
CA ALA A 175 -3.28 19.13 4.94
C ALA A 175 -2.59 20.44 4.51
N ILE A 176 -1.49 20.36 3.74
CA ILE A 176 -0.77 21.54 3.23
C ILE A 176 -1.50 22.16 2.02
N THR A 177 -1.97 21.33 1.10
CA THR A 177 -2.69 21.82 -0.10
C THR A 177 -4.05 22.42 0.26
N THR A 178 -4.72 21.92 1.28
CA THR A 178 -6.06 22.41 1.71
C THR A 178 -6.04 23.54 2.76
N SER A 179 -4.88 24.02 3.21
CA SER A 179 -4.76 25.02 4.28
C SER A 179 -5.13 26.44 3.83
N THR A 180 -6.01 27.12 4.55
CA THR A 180 -6.44 28.51 4.26
C THR A 180 -5.34 29.57 4.42
N ARG A 181 -4.18 29.19 4.96
CA ARG A 181 -2.98 30.05 5.04
C ARG A 181 -2.01 29.83 3.88
N ASN A 182 -2.29 28.86 2.98
CA ASN A 182 -1.54 28.59 1.78
C ASN A 182 -2.07 29.49 0.63
N PRO A 183 -1.23 30.31 -0.03
CA PRO A 183 -1.66 31.13 -1.16
C PRO A 183 -2.13 30.31 -2.37
N ASP A 184 -1.69 29.05 -2.49
CA ASP A 184 -2.11 28.08 -3.51
C ASP A 184 -3.10 27.04 -2.94
N SER A 185 -3.92 27.43 -1.96
CA SER A 185 -4.90 26.54 -1.32
C SER A 185 -5.88 25.95 -2.34
N HIS A 186 -5.94 24.62 -2.43
CA HIS A 186 -6.89 23.87 -3.25
C HIS A 186 -7.15 22.49 -2.63
N VAL A 187 -8.26 21.85 -3.02
CA VAL A 187 -8.43 20.43 -2.75
C VAL A 187 -7.52 19.69 -3.73
N PRO A 188 -6.51 18.95 -3.24
CA PRO A 188 -5.57 18.28 -4.11
C PRO A 188 -6.30 17.24 -4.96
N THR A 189 -5.97 17.25 -6.24
CA THR A 189 -6.44 16.26 -7.20
C THR A 189 -5.72 14.92 -6.99
N ASP A 190 -6.31 13.83 -7.44
CA ASP A 190 -5.75 12.48 -7.28
C ASP A 190 -4.32 12.37 -7.84
N GLU A 191 -4.01 13.13 -8.90
CA GLU A 191 -2.66 13.22 -9.49
C GLU A 191 -1.64 13.88 -8.55
N GLU A 192 -2.07 14.92 -7.83
CA GLU A 192 -1.25 15.63 -6.85
C GLU A 192 -0.98 14.74 -5.63
N LEU A 193 -2.01 14.01 -5.15
CA LEU A 193 -1.87 13.07 -4.02
C LEU A 193 -0.84 11.99 -4.33
N GLN A 194 -0.95 11.40 -5.52
CA GLN A 194 -0.01 10.39 -6.01
C GLN A 194 1.40 10.96 -6.19
N HIS A 195 1.53 12.21 -6.63
CA HIS A 195 2.83 12.86 -6.78
C HIS A 195 3.52 13.05 -5.43
N GLN A 196 2.79 13.45 -4.38
CA GLN A 196 3.40 13.67 -3.08
C GLN A 196 3.69 12.39 -2.33
N ALA A 197 2.80 11.40 -2.36
CA ALA A 197 3.06 10.07 -1.82
C ALA A 197 4.43 9.53 -2.28
N ARG A 198 4.78 9.90 -3.51
CA ARG A 198 6.04 9.55 -4.13
C ARG A 198 7.24 10.38 -3.67
N TRP A 199 7.07 11.65 -3.31
CA TRP A 199 8.16 12.50 -2.81
C TRP A 199 8.66 12.07 -1.44
N ILE A 200 7.74 11.73 -0.54
CA ILE A 200 8.10 11.42 0.85
C ILE A 200 8.64 9.98 1.00
N MET A 201 8.33 9.10 0.05
CA MET A 201 8.98 7.78 -0.14
C MET A 201 10.48 7.82 -0.53
N PHE A 202 11.04 8.97 -0.91
CA PHE A 202 12.44 9.11 -1.35
C PHE A 202 13.29 10.10 -0.52
N ASP A 203 12.82 10.58 0.65
CA ASP A 203 13.59 11.48 1.54
C ASP A 203 14.24 10.76 2.75
N GLU A 204 14.37 9.43 2.73
CA GLU A 204 15.30 8.64 3.58
C GLU A 204 16.15 7.65 2.75
#